data_AF-A0A5N0VKU6-F1
#
_entry.id   AF-A0A5N0VKU6-F1
#
_cell.length_a   1.000
_cell.length_b   1.000
_cell.length_c   1.000
_cell.angle_alpha   90.00
_cell.angle_beta   90.00
_cell.angle_gamma   90.00
#
_symmetry.space_group_name_H-M   'P 1'
#
loop_
_entity.id
_entity.type
_entity.pdbx_description
1 polymer ?
#
loop_
_entity_poly.entity_id
_entity_poly.type
_entity_poly.pdbx_seq_one_letter_code
_entity_poly.pdbx_strand_id
1 'polypeptide(L)'
;MAALRRVPELYRGDLGGGITAKWIEGPREALRREVLDSLSFLIAEIRNEAPEEALELLENARQLDPYNEAIYRDLMRMQARLGHHANIERTLHLLTTSLSDLGQRPAPDTLRLAEALRQRDNPLESRQAN
;
A
#
# COMPACT_ATOMS: atom_id res chain seq x y z
N MET A 1 10.65 23.98 -2.03
CA MET A 1 10.72 23.14 -3.25
C MET A 1 12.15 22.65 -3.51
N ALA A 2 12.53 21.46 -3.01
CA ALA A 2 13.61 20.58 -3.53
C ALA A 2 14.23 19.65 -2.46
N ALA A 3 13.45 19.05 -1.54
CA ALA A 3 14.01 18.10 -0.56
C ALA A 3 13.38 16.69 -0.57
N LEU A 4 12.23 16.47 -1.24
CA LEU A 4 11.50 15.19 -1.11
C LEU A 4 11.77 14.16 -2.23
N ARG A 5 12.65 14.46 -3.20
CA ARG A 5 12.97 13.52 -4.30
C ARG A 5 14.18 12.61 -4.04
N ARG A 6 14.72 12.60 -2.81
CA ARG A 6 15.98 11.89 -2.50
C ARG A 6 15.87 10.74 -1.52
N VAL A 7 14.66 10.40 -1.08
CA VAL A 7 14.41 9.23 -0.22
C VAL A 7 14.59 7.88 -0.96
N PRO A 8 14.31 7.73 -2.27
CA PRO A 8 14.49 6.43 -2.93
C PRO A 8 15.95 5.98 -3.09
N GLU A 9 16.92 6.89 -2.98
CA GLU A 9 18.35 6.55 -3.13
C GLU A 9 18.97 5.96 -1.85
N LEU A 10 18.36 6.19 -0.68
CA LEU A 10 18.89 5.73 0.61
C LEU A 10 18.39 4.35 1.05
N TYR A 11 17.47 3.74 0.29
CA TYR A 11 16.85 2.47 0.68
C TYR A 11 16.96 1.40 -0.41
N ARG A 12 18.20 1.12 -0.84
CA ARG A 12 18.51 -0.09 -1.62
C ARG A 12 18.62 -1.30 -0.71
N GLY A 13 17.47 -1.89 -0.37
CA GLY A 13 17.27 -3.34 -0.42
C GLY A 13 18.11 -4.28 0.45
N ASP A 14 19.02 -3.81 1.32
CA ASP A 14 19.74 -4.70 2.23
C ASP A 14 20.06 -4.04 3.59
N LEU A 15 19.04 -3.94 4.44
CA LEU A 15 19.26 -4.03 5.88
C LEU A 15 18.76 -5.37 6.37
N GLY A 16 19.56 -6.40 6.06
CA GLY A 16 19.62 -7.60 6.89
C GLY A 16 19.07 -8.84 6.21
N GLY A 17 19.64 -9.21 5.07
CA GLY A 17 19.75 -10.64 4.75
C GLY A 17 20.38 -11.40 5.93
N GLY A 18 19.54 -12.00 6.77
CA GLY A 18 19.95 -12.99 7.78
C GLY A 18 20.10 -12.53 9.24
N ILE A 19 19.49 -11.43 9.69
CA ILE A 19 19.51 -11.06 11.13
C ILE A 19 18.12 -11.08 11.76
N THR A 20 17.78 -12.23 12.35
CA THR A 20 16.64 -12.46 13.26
C THR A 20 17.00 -11.98 14.68
N ALA A 21 17.28 -10.69 14.84
CA ALA A 21 17.57 -10.13 16.16
C ALA A 21 16.41 -9.25 16.67
N LYS A 22 15.80 -9.67 17.79
CA LYS A 22 14.61 -9.06 18.41
C LYS A 22 14.76 -7.57 18.81
N TRP A 23 15.98 -7.03 18.83
CA TRP A 23 16.26 -5.62 19.16
C TRP A 23 16.24 -4.68 17.94
N ILE A 24 16.17 -5.21 16.71
CA ILE A 24 15.96 -4.42 15.49
C ILE A 24 14.48 -4.14 15.24
N GLU A 25 13.56 -4.88 15.88
CA GLU A 25 12.10 -4.71 15.71
C GLU A 25 11.60 -3.30 16.07
N GLY A 26 12.14 -2.68 17.13
CA GLY A 26 11.75 -1.33 17.55
C GLY A 26 12.16 -0.24 16.55
N PRO A 27 13.45 -0.13 16.19
CA PRO A 27 13.91 0.81 15.16
C PRO A 27 13.34 0.53 13.76
N ARG A 28 13.12 -0.73 13.40
CA ARG A 28 12.49 -1.14 12.13
C ARG A 28 11.03 -0.70 12.07
N GLU A 29 10.27 -0.86 13.16
CA GLU A 29 8.88 -0.40 13.24
C GLU A 29 8.77 1.13 13.27
N ALA A 30 9.70 1.83 13.93
CA ALA A 30 9.75 3.29 13.92
C ALA A 30 10.00 3.85 12.51
N LEU A 31 10.98 3.28 11.79
CA LEU A 31 11.27 3.64 10.41
C LEU A 31 10.10 3.29 9.48
N ARG A 32 9.45 2.13 9.68
CA ARG A 32 8.24 1.76 8.93
C ARG A 32 7.13 2.78 9.13
N ARG A 33 6.88 3.23 10.36
CA ARG A 33 5.89 4.26 10.66
C ARG A 33 6.23 5.59 10.01
N GLU A 34 7.47 6.04 10.13
CA GLU A 34 7.92 7.31 9.54
C GLU A 34 7.82 7.30 8.01
N VAL A 35 8.16 6.17 7.36
CA VAL A 35 8.02 5.97 5.92
C VAL A 35 6.55 5.96 5.51
N LEU A 36 5.67 5.28 6.26
CA LEU A 36 4.23 5.24 5.98
C LEU A 36 3.55 6.59 6.19
N ASP A 37 3.95 7.35 7.20
CA ASP A 37 3.44 8.68 7.47
C ASP A 37 3.89 9.67 6.38
N SER A 38 5.16 9.57 5.95
CA SER A 38 5.72 10.38 4.86
C SER A 38 5.08 10.05 3.51
N LEU A 39 4.86 8.76 3.23
CA LEU A 39 4.15 8.31 2.02
C LEU A 39 2.70 8.77 2.04
N SER A 40 2.01 8.65 3.18
CA SER A 40 0.63 9.12 3.35
C SER A 40 0.53 10.63 3.11
N PHE A 41 1.50 11.40 3.63
CA PHE A 41 1.59 12.84 3.41
C PHE A 41 1.84 13.17 1.94
N LEU A 42 2.84 12.55 1.31
CA LEU A 42 3.16 12.79 -0.10
C LEU A 42 1.98 12.44 -1.02
N ILE A 43 1.36 11.28 -0.79
CA ILE A 43 0.18 10.85 -1.56
C ILE A 43 -0.97 11.82 -1.34
N ALA A 44 -1.19 12.33 -0.13
CA ALA A 44 -2.23 13.32 0.15
C ALA A 44 -2.02 14.62 -0.65
N GLU A 45 -0.77 15.06 -0.81
CA GLU A 45 -0.42 16.24 -1.60
C GLU A 45 -0.64 16.02 -3.10
N ILE A 46 -0.11 14.92 -3.68
CA ILE A 46 -0.10 14.75 -5.14
C ILE A 46 -1.39 14.12 -5.70
N ARG A 47 -2.18 13.41 -4.89
CA ARG A 47 -3.33 12.61 -5.37
C ARG A 47 -4.40 13.42 -6.08
N ASN A 48 -4.46 14.74 -5.87
CA ASN A 48 -5.44 15.61 -6.52
C ASN A 48 -4.91 16.20 -7.84
N GLU A 49 -3.61 16.42 -7.93
CA GLU A 49 -2.96 17.10 -9.06
C GLU A 49 -2.43 16.13 -10.11
N ALA A 50 -1.92 14.97 -9.68
CA ALA A 50 -1.32 13.94 -10.54
C ALA A 50 -1.60 12.53 -9.99
N PRO A 51 -2.86 12.03 -10.13
CA PRO A 51 -3.25 10.74 -9.55
C PRO A 51 -2.57 9.54 -10.22
N GLU A 52 -2.19 9.64 -11.51
CA GLU A 52 -1.42 8.60 -12.21
C GLU A 52 0.03 8.53 -11.71
N GLU A 53 0.69 9.67 -11.48
CA GLU A 53 2.04 9.72 -10.90
C GLU A 53 2.05 9.14 -9.48
N ALA A 54 1.00 9.42 -8.70
CA ALA A 54 0.82 8.82 -7.38
C ALA A 54 0.69 7.30 -7.42
N LEU A 55 0.00 6.76 -8.44
CA LEU A 55 -0.13 5.32 -8.63
C LEU A 55 1.22 4.67 -9.00
N GLU A 56 2.00 5.29 -9.88
CA GLU A 56 3.34 4.80 -10.24
C GLU A 56 4.30 4.79 -9.05
N LEU A 57 4.29 5.83 -8.21
CA LEU A 57 5.10 5.88 -6.99
C LEU A 57 4.75 4.75 -6.02
N LEU A 58 3.46 4.45 -5.88
CA LEU A 58 2.98 3.36 -5.04
C LEU A 58 3.38 1.97 -5.58
N GLU A 59 3.33 1.76 -6.90
CA GLU A 59 3.81 0.51 -7.50
C GLU A 59 5.31 0.31 -7.30
N ASN A 60 6.11 1.38 -7.39
CA ASN A 60 7.54 1.33 -7.07
C ASN A 60 7.77 1.02 -5.58
N ALA A 61 7.03 1.65 -4.67
CA ALA A 61 7.11 1.37 -3.23
C ALA A 61 6.80 -0.10 -2.93
N ARG A 62 5.80 -0.68 -3.62
CA ARG A 62 5.44 -2.11 -3.48
C ARG A 62 6.58 -3.04 -3.87
N GLN A 63 7.37 -2.69 -4.88
CA GLN A 63 8.53 -3.50 -5.28
C GLN A 63 9.66 -3.46 -4.23
N LEU A 64 9.76 -2.35 -3.49
CA LEU A 64 10.76 -2.18 -2.43
C LEU A 64 10.38 -2.89 -1.13
N ASP A 65 9.09 -2.91 -0.79
CA ASP A 65 8.57 -3.54 0.43
C ASP A 65 7.31 -4.38 0.13
N PRO A 66 7.47 -5.58 -0.47
CA PRO A 66 6.37 -6.41 -0.96
C PRO A 66 5.49 -7.01 0.15
N TYR A 67 5.88 -6.90 1.42
CA TYR A 67 5.10 -7.42 2.56
C TYR A 67 4.33 -6.33 3.31
N ASN A 68 4.49 -5.06 2.92
CA ASN A 68 3.90 -3.94 3.65
C ASN A 68 2.47 -3.62 3.19
N GLU A 69 1.51 -4.14 3.95
CA GLU A 69 0.07 -3.99 3.69
C GLU A 69 -0.39 -2.54 3.49
N ALA A 70 0.26 -1.55 4.10
CA ALA A 70 -0.15 -0.17 3.96
C ALA A 70 0.00 0.34 2.50
N ILE A 71 1.08 -0.04 1.82
CA ILE A 71 1.32 0.31 0.41
C ILE A 71 0.19 -0.26 -0.47
N TYR A 72 -0.18 -1.52 -0.22
CA TYR A 72 -1.27 -2.17 -0.95
C TYR A 72 -2.64 -1.52 -0.68
N ARG A 73 -2.91 -1.10 0.57
CA ARG A 73 -4.12 -0.34 0.91
C ARG A 73 -4.19 1.00 0.17
N ASP A 74 -3.06 1.69 0.01
CA ASP A 74 -3.02 2.95 -0.72
C ASP A 74 -3.13 2.75 -2.23
N LEU A 75 -2.53 1.70 -2.79
CA LEU A 75 -2.77 1.27 -4.18
C LEU A 75 -4.26 1.06 -4.43
N MET A 76 -4.94 0.28 -3.58
CA MET A 76 -6.38 0.02 -3.73
C MET A 76 -7.22 1.31 -3.67
N ARG A 77 -6.89 2.24 -2.76
CA ARG A 77 -7.58 3.54 -2.67
C ARG A 77 -7.35 4.40 -3.90
N MET A 78 -6.13 4.41 -4.44
CA MET A 78 -5.80 5.18 -5.64
C MET A 78 -6.48 4.59 -6.88
N GLN A 79 -6.45 3.26 -7.03
CA GLN A 79 -7.16 2.54 -8.09
C GLN A 79 -8.66 2.84 -8.04
N ALA A 80 -9.29 2.76 -6.86
CA ALA A 80 -10.71 3.11 -6.72
C ALA A 80 -11.00 4.57 -7.12
N ARG A 81 -10.11 5.50 -6.73
CA ARG A 81 -10.23 6.92 -7.10
C ARG A 81 -10.17 7.12 -8.62
N LEU A 82 -9.30 6.37 -9.30
CA LEU A 82 -9.14 6.40 -10.75
C LEU A 82 -10.23 5.59 -11.49
N GLY A 83 -11.17 4.95 -10.78
CA GLY A 83 -12.19 4.09 -11.38
C GLY A 83 -11.68 2.69 -11.78
N HIS A 84 -10.45 2.34 -11.42
CA HIS A 84 -9.81 1.06 -11.73
C HIS A 84 -10.21 -0.04 -10.73
N HIS A 85 -11.51 -0.20 -10.45
CA HIS A 85 -11.99 -1.11 -9.40
C HIS A 85 -11.66 -2.58 -9.66
N ALA A 86 -11.57 -3.01 -10.92
CA ALA A 86 -11.12 -4.35 -11.29
C ALA A 86 -9.68 -4.66 -10.82
N ASN A 87 -8.85 -3.64 -10.64
CA ASN A 87 -7.46 -3.81 -10.18
C ASN A 87 -7.35 -4.05 -8.66
N ILE A 88 -8.39 -3.73 -7.89
CA ILE A 88 -8.39 -3.89 -6.42
C ILE A 88 -8.23 -5.36 -6.04
N GLU A 89 -8.97 -6.26 -6.68
CA GLU A 89 -8.84 -7.71 -6.46
C GLU A 89 -7.45 -8.21 -6.82
N ARG A 90 -6.90 -7.73 -7.94
CA ARG A 90 -5.56 -8.09 -8.37
C ARG A 90 -4.52 -7.65 -7.34
N THR A 91 -4.62 -6.43 -6.82
CA THR A 91 -3.72 -5.92 -5.78
C THR A 91 -3.87 -6.69 -4.47
N LEU A 92 -5.10 -7.05 -4.06
CA LEU A 92 -5.32 -7.90 -2.89
C LEU A 92 -4.73 -9.31 -3.06
N HIS A 93 -4.87 -9.91 -4.23
CA HIS A 93 -4.29 -11.20 -4.54
C HIS A 93 -2.75 -11.15 -4.49
N LEU A 94 -2.14 -10.10 -5.06
CA LEU A 94 -0.70 -9.87 -4.98
C LEU A 94 -0.21 -9.77 -3.54
N LEU A 95 -0.92 -9.02 -2.68
CA LEU A 95 -0.58 -8.95 -1.25
C LEU A 95 -0.67 -10.31 -0.58
N THR A 96 -1.75 -11.04 -0.85
CA THR A 96 -2.00 -12.36 -0.25
C THR A 96 -0.89 -13.34 -0.61
N THR A 97 -0.48 -13.35 -1.88
CA THR A 97 0.64 -14.17 -2.36
C THR A 97 1.94 -13.77 -1.67
N SER A 98 2.28 -12.48 -1.64
CA SER A 98 3.50 -12.01 -0.94
C SER A 98 3.51 -12.44 0.54
N LEU A 99 2.42 -12.19 1.28
CA LEU A 99 2.37 -12.54 2.71
C LEU A 99 2.42 -14.06 2.95
N SER A 100 1.95 -14.86 1.99
CA SER A 100 2.01 -16.31 2.11
C SER A 100 3.43 -16.86 2.13
N ASP A 101 4.40 -16.16 1.53
CA ASP A 101 5.84 -16.50 1.62
C ASP A 101 6.34 -16.45 3.07
N LEU A 102 5.70 -15.63 3.92
CA LEU A 102 5.98 -15.51 5.34
C LEU A 102 5.03 -16.35 6.22
N GLY A 103 4.16 -17.16 5.63
CA GLY A 103 3.11 -17.89 6.34
C GLY A 103 2.03 -16.97 6.95
N GLN A 104 1.95 -15.72 6.49
CA GLN A 104 1.01 -14.71 6.99
C GLN A 104 -0.20 -14.56 6.06
N ARG A 105 -1.19 -13.82 6.51
CA ARG A 105 -2.40 -13.46 5.75
C ARG A 105 -2.66 -11.97 5.88
N PRO A 106 -3.34 -11.34 4.90
CA PRO A 106 -3.72 -9.94 5.02
C PRO A 106 -4.52 -9.67 6.30
N ALA A 107 -4.27 -8.53 6.93
CA ALA A 107 -5.02 -8.11 8.10
C ALA A 107 -6.53 -7.95 7.77
N PRO A 108 -7.43 -8.21 8.74
CA PRO A 108 -8.87 -8.05 8.55
C PRO A 108 -9.27 -6.65 8.05
N ASP A 109 -8.55 -5.62 8.47
CA ASP A 109 -8.78 -4.23 8.03
C ASP A 109 -8.49 -4.04 6.53
N THR A 110 -7.46 -4.71 6.01
CA THR A 110 -7.11 -4.69 4.59
C THR A 110 -8.18 -5.39 3.76
N LEU A 111 -8.69 -6.54 4.23
CA LEU A 111 -9.80 -7.25 3.58
C LEU A 111 -11.08 -6.41 3.55
N ARG A 112 -11.44 -5.79 4.69
CA ARG A 112 -12.61 -4.90 4.78
C ARG A 112 -12.49 -3.69 3.87
N LEU A 113 -11.28 -3.11 3.75
CA LEU A 113 -11.04 -2.00 2.84
C LEU A 113 -11.26 -2.41 1.38
N ALA A 114 -10.69 -3.55 0.96
CA ALA A 114 -10.82 -4.04 -0.41
C ALA A 114 -12.30 -4.25 -0.78
N GLU A 115 -13.06 -4.89 0.10
CA GLU A 115 -14.50 -5.10 -0.07
C GLU A 115 -15.26 -3.77 -0.17
N ALA A 116 -15.02 -2.85 0.77
CA ALA A 116 -15.69 -1.55 0.78
C ALA A 116 -15.40 -0.73 -0.49
N LEU A 117 -14.18 -0.80 -1.03
CA LEU A 117 -13.82 -0.10 -2.25
C LEU A 117 -14.47 -0.72 -3.50
N ARG A 118 -14.65 -2.04 -3.55
CA ARG A 118 -15.39 -2.70 -4.64
C ARG A 118 -16.87 -2.34 -4.65
N GLN A 119 -17.51 -2.32 -3.47
CA GLN A 119 -18.93 -2.01 -3.37
C GLN A 119 -19.26 -0.57 -3.81
N ARG A 120 -18.30 0.36 -3.75
CA ARG A 120 -18.50 1.75 -4.21
C ARG A 120 -18.63 1.88 -5.73
N ASP A 121 -18.11 0.92 -6.50
CA ASP A 121 -18.28 0.83 -7.96
C ASP A 121 -19.61 0.18 -8.36
N ASN A 122 -20.23 -0.58 -7.46
CA ASN A 122 -21.49 -1.28 -7.70
C ASN A 122 -22.67 -0.63 -6.95
N PRO A 123 -23.13 0.57 -7.33
CA PRO A 123 -24.25 1.25 -6.67
C PRO A 123 -25.62 0.61 -6.95
N LEU A 124 -25.67 -0.52 -7.68
CA LEU A 124 -26.90 -1.16 -8.15
C LEU A 124 -27.37 -2.32 -7.26
N GLU A 125 -26.50 -2.95 -6.46
CA GLU A 125 -26.93 -4.03 -5.54
C GLU A 125 -27.51 -3.51 -4.22
N SER A 126 -27.15 -2.31 -3.77
CA SER A 126 -27.66 -1.73 -2.51
C SER A 126 -29.12 -1.26 -2.57
N ARG A 127 -29.75 -1.23 -3.75
CA ARG A 127 -31.10 -0.69 -3.96
C ARG A 127 -32.21 -1.74 -4.10
N GLN A 128 -31.89 -3.03 -4.23
CA GLN A 128 -32.90 -4.09 -4.47
C GLN A 128 -33.30 -4.89 -3.21
N ALA A 129 -32.96 -4.41 -2.01
CA ALA A 129 -33.26 -5.09 -0.75
C ALA A 129 -34.35 -4.41 0.10
N ASN A 130 -35.23 -3.58 -0.48
CA ASN A 130 -36.34 -2.93 0.24
C ASN A 130 -37.64 -2.95 -0.55
#